data_AF-A0A537CP80-F1
#
_entry.id   AF-A0A537CP80-F1
#
_cell.length_a   1.000
_cell.length_b   1.000
_cell.length_c   1.000
_cell.angle_alpha   90.00
_cell.angle_beta   90.00
_cell.angle_gamma   90.00
#
_symmetry.space_group_name_H-M   'P 1'
#
loop_
_entity.id
_entity.type
_entity.pdbx_description
1 polymer ?
#
loop_
_entity_poly.entity_id
_entity_poly.type
_entity_poly.pdbx_seq_one_letter_code
_entity_poly.pdbx_strand_id
1 'polypeptide(L)'
;RCITKEGIRSIKEAVHTNIEASRSVYDWVVKLCKSLGADEKDLVPFEKYAAAAQGLTTPSSAARALFGGAPNIERVDRLVKTIAAQKGMRSDAVDEIVALVDARLEANRRAADRPAGKAAVGR
;
A
#
# COMPACT_ATOMS: atom_id res chain seq x y z
N ARG A 1 0.70 -2.92 2.43
CA ARG A 1 0.98 -4.38 2.55
C ARG A 1 -0.19 -5.30 2.15
N CYS A 2 -1.33 -4.78 1.65
CA CYS A 2 -2.42 -5.61 1.10
C CYS A 2 -2.15 -6.10 -0.33
N ILE A 3 -1.10 -5.61 -0.98
CA ILE A 3 -0.64 -6.01 -2.31
C ILE A 3 0.68 -6.75 -2.12
N THR A 4 0.80 -7.91 -2.74
CA THR A 4 2.00 -8.75 -2.78
C THR A 4 2.31 -9.10 -4.24
N LYS A 5 3.38 -9.88 -4.49
CA LYS A 5 3.70 -10.36 -5.84
C LYS A 5 2.67 -11.37 -6.33
N GLU A 6 2.03 -12.10 -5.42
CA GLU A 6 1.07 -13.18 -5.68
C GLU A 6 -0.37 -12.68 -5.81
N GLY A 7 -0.65 -11.44 -5.38
CA GLY A 7 -1.99 -10.87 -5.50
C GLY A 7 -2.33 -9.88 -4.38
N ILE A 8 -3.62 -9.83 -4.03
CA ILE A 8 -4.09 -9.04 -2.88
C ILE A 8 -4.54 -9.93 -1.74
N ARG A 9 -4.45 -9.38 -0.54
CA ARG A 9 -4.92 -10.00 0.71
C ARG A 9 -5.72 -9.00 1.53
N SER A 10 -6.48 -9.51 2.49
CA SER A 10 -7.24 -8.69 3.44
C SER A 10 -6.31 -7.80 4.29
N ILE A 11 -6.86 -6.75 4.91
CA ILE A 11 -6.11 -5.92 5.86
C ILE A 11 -5.69 -6.75 7.07
N LYS A 12 -6.54 -7.65 7.55
CA LYS A 12 -6.21 -8.60 8.62
C LYS A 12 -4.95 -9.39 8.27
N GLU A 13 -4.90 -10.04 7.12
CA GLU A 13 -3.72 -10.81 6.69
C GLU A 13 -2.50 -9.90 6.49
N ALA A 14 -2.71 -8.70 5.94
CA ALA A 14 -1.65 -7.72 5.76
C ALA A 14 -0.98 -7.28 7.07
N VAL A 15 -1.70 -7.36 8.20
CA VAL A 15 -1.18 -7.04 9.53
C VAL A 15 -0.69 -8.29 10.26
N HIS A 16 -1.42 -9.40 10.21
CA HIS A 16 -1.24 -10.54 11.11
C HIS A 16 -0.43 -11.72 10.54
N THR A 17 -0.24 -11.84 9.22
CA THR A 17 0.60 -12.93 8.66
C THR A 17 2.06 -12.84 9.13
N ASN A 18 2.56 -11.62 9.32
CA ASN A 18 3.85 -11.39 9.95
C ASN A 18 3.74 -10.10 10.78
N ILE A 19 3.41 -10.28 12.05
CA ILE A 19 3.10 -9.20 12.98
C ILE A 19 4.32 -8.34 13.30
N GLU A 20 5.52 -8.96 13.38
CA GLU A 20 6.76 -8.24 13.65
C GLU A 20 7.16 -7.34 12.49
N ALA A 21 7.01 -7.82 11.25
CA ALA A 21 7.21 -6.97 10.07
C ALA A 21 6.17 -5.83 10.01
N SER A 22 4.93 -6.07 10.44
CA SER A 22 3.92 -5.01 10.54
C SER A 22 4.30 -3.96 11.58
N ARG A 23 4.74 -4.40 12.76
CA ARG A 23 5.20 -3.55 13.86
C ARG A 23 6.39 -2.70 13.44
N SER A 24 7.39 -3.32 12.80
CA SER A 24 8.58 -2.61 12.30
C SER A 24 8.23 -1.47 11.35
N VAL A 25 7.31 -1.71 10.39
CA VAL A 25 6.85 -0.65 9.48
C VAL A 25 6.05 0.42 10.22
N TYR A 26 5.17 0.01 11.12
CA TYR A 26 4.35 0.93 11.92
C TYR A 26 5.21 1.87 12.76
N ASP A 27 6.15 1.31 13.52
CA ASP A 27 7.06 2.06 14.39
C ASP A 27 7.99 2.97 13.57
N TRP A 28 8.39 2.55 12.37
CA TRP A 28 9.14 3.40 11.46
C TRP A 28 8.32 4.60 10.97
N VAL A 29 7.04 4.41 10.62
CA VAL A 29 6.14 5.52 10.24
C VAL A 29 5.87 6.42 11.44
N VAL A 30 5.70 5.87 12.65
CA VAL A 30 5.59 6.64 13.90
C VAL A 30 6.82 7.52 14.11
N LYS A 31 8.04 7.00 13.92
CA LYS A 31 9.28 7.79 13.99
C LYS A 31 9.29 8.92 12.95
N LEU A 32 8.82 8.66 11.74
CA LEU A 32 8.68 9.70 10.72
C LEU A 32 7.71 10.79 11.17
N CYS A 33 6.52 10.43 11.66
CA CYS A 33 5.55 11.40 12.19
C CYS A 33 6.13 12.25 13.32
N LYS A 34 6.85 11.63 14.27
CA LYS A 34 7.54 12.37 15.35
C LYS A 34 8.58 13.35 14.79
N SER A 35 9.33 12.98 13.75
CA SER A 35 10.29 13.87 13.08
C SER A 35 9.65 15.07 12.36
N LEU A 36 8.33 15.01 12.14
CA LEU A 36 7.51 16.07 11.57
C LEU A 36 6.80 16.91 12.64
N GLY A 37 7.04 16.62 13.94
CA GLY A 37 6.48 17.36 15.06
C GLY A 37 5.22 16.74 15.68
N ALA A 38 4.86 15.50 15.34
CA ALA A 38 3.76 14.81 16.02
C ALA A 38 4.12 14.55 17.50
N ASP A 39 3.19 14.84 18.41
CA ASP A 39 3.28 14.45 19.81
C ASP A 39 3.01 12.94 19.92
N GLU A 40 3.83 12.23 20.70
CA GLU A 40 3.70 10.79 20.90
C GLU A 40 2.35 10.40 21.51
N LYS A 41 1.77 11.27 22.35
CA LYS A 41 0.47 11.00 22.98
C LYS A 41 -0.70 10.98 21.98
N ASP A 42 -0.53 11.62 20.83
CA ASP A 42 -1.54 11.69 19.76
C ASP A 42 -1.42 10.50 18.80
N LEU A 43 -0.34 9.72 18.89
CA LEU A 43 -0.13 8.54 18.06
C LEU A 43 -0.79 7.32 18.67
N VAL A 44 -1.37 6.50 17.79
CA VAL A 44 -2.05 5.27 18.21
C VAL A 44 -0.98 4.20 18.52
N PRO A 45 -1.04 3.52 19.69
CA PRO A 45 -0.17 2.38 19.96
C PRO A 45 -0.40 1.25 18.95
N PHE A 46 0.67 0.55 18.56
CA PHE A 46 0.58 -0.53 17.57
C PHE A 46 -0.42 -1.61 17.99
N GLU A 47 -0.52 -1.93 19.27
CA GLU A 47 -1.44 -2.94 19.81
C GLU A 47 -2.90 -2.58 19.49
N LYS A 48 -3.27 -1.29 19.61
CA LYS A 48 -4.62 -0.81 19.26
C LYS A 48 -4.85 -0.90 17.74
N TYR A 49 -3.83 -0.53 16.95
CA TYR A 49 -3.88 -0.66 15.49
C TYR A 49 -4.05 -2.14 15.04
N ALA A 50 -3.24 -3.05 15.60
CA ALA A 50 -3.26 -4.46 15.28
C ALA A 50 -4.56 -5.14 15.72
N ALA A 51 -5.09 -4.78 16.89
CA ALA A 51 -6.39 -5.24 17.36
C ALA A 51 -7.52 -4.81 16.42
N ALA A 52 -7.55 -3.53 16.00
CA ALA A 52 -8.55 -3.05 15.04
C ALA A 52 -8.48 -3.80 13.71
N ALA A 53 -7.28 -4.19 13.25
CA ALA A 53 -7.10 -4.93 12.01
C ALA A 53 -7.71 -6.35 12.03
N GLN A 54 -7.97 -6.95 13.20
CA GLN A 54 -8.59 -8.28 13.29
C GLN A 54 -9.98 -8.35 12.64
N GLY A 55 -10.73 -7.25 12.67
CA GLY A 55 -12.07 -7.16 12.07
C GLY A 55 -12.07 -6.80 10.58
N LEU A 56 -10.92 -6.51 9.98
CA LEU A 56 -10.83 -6.00 8.62
C LEU A 56 -10.56 -7.12 7.61
N THR A 57 -11.63 -7.83 7.24
CA THR A 57 -11.58 -9.02 6.36
C THR A 57 -11.49 -8.70 4.87
N THR A 58 -11.64 -7.43 4.47
CA THR A 58 -11.54 -7.03 3.07
C THR A 58 -10.16 -6.46 2.75
N PRO A 59 -9.68 -6.58 1.49
CA PRO A 59 -8.50 -5.85 1.06
C PRO A 59 -8.74 -4.33 1.11
N SER A 60 -7.67 -3.56 1.33
CA SER A 60 -7.72 -2.09 1.32
C SER A 60 -8.35 -1.54 0.04
N SER A 61 -8.97 -0.35 0.11
CA SER A 61 -9.55 0.34 -1.04
C SER A 61 -8.55 0.47 -2.21
N ALA A 62 -7.31 0.87 -1.93
CA ALA A 62 -6.24 0.95 -2.93
C ALA A 62 -5.99 -0.40 -3.63
N ALA A 63 -5.85 -1.48 -2.85
CA ALA A 63 -5.65 -2.82 -3.41
C ALA A 63 -6.83 -3.26 -4.29
N ARG A 64 -8.07 -3.03 -3.83
CA ARG A 64 -9.28 -3.33 -4.59
C ARG A 64 -9.36 -2.53 -5.89
N ALA A 65 -9.11 -1.23 -5.84
CA ALA A 65 -9.13 -0.37 -7.02
C ALA A 65 -8.08 -0.82 -8.06
N LEU A 66 -6.84 -1.07 -7.62
CA LEU A 66 -5.77 -1.54 -8.50
C LEU A 66 -6.07 -2.91 -9.12
N PHE A 67 -6.59 -3.84 -8.34
CA PHE A 67 -6.92 -5.17 -8.87
C PHE A 67 -8.24 -5.19 -9.65
N GLY A 68 -9.09 -4.17 -9.49
CA GLY A 68 -10.21 -3.84 -10.37
C GLY A 68 -9.83 -3.10 -11.64
N GLY A 69 -8.54 -2.85 -11.89
CA GLY A 69 -8.04 -2.26 -13.14
C GLY A 69 -7.94 -0.73 -13.15
N ALA A 70 -8.08 -0.06 -12.00
CA ALA A 70 -7.95 1.39 -11.94
C ALA A 70 -6.57 1.85 -12.45
N PRO A 71 -6.50 2.73 -13.46
CA PRO A 71 -5.22 3.21 -14.02
C PRO A 71 -4.53 4.23 -13.11
N ASN A 72 -5.27 4.81 -12.16
CA ASN A 72 -4.80 5.80 -11.19
C ASN A 72 -5.46 5.57 -9.84
N ILE A 73 -4.73 5.84 -8.75
CA ILE A 73 -5.22 5.91 -7.38
C ILE A 73 -4.45 7.01 -6.63
N GLU A 74 -4.95 7.43 -5.46
CA GLU A 74 -4.16 8.24 -4.53
C GLU A 74 -2.94 7.44 -3.99
N ARG A 75 -1.79 8.11 -3.86
CA ARG A 75 -0.49 7.48 -3.55
C ARG A 75 0.12 7.95 -2.24
N VAL A 76 -0.58 7.68 -1.14
CA VAL A 76 -0.12 7.98 0.23
C VAL A 76 1.21 7.28 0.54
N ASP A 77 1.44 6.09 -0.01
CA ASP A 77 2.72 5.36 0.08
C ASP A 77 3.90 6.16 -0.52
N ARG A 78 3.72 6.78 -1.69
CA ARG A 78 4.75 7.65 -2.30
C ARG A 78 4.94 8.93 -1.51
N LEU A 79 3.87 9.50 -0.97
CA LEU A 79 3.96 10.70 -0.13
C LEU A 79 4.82 10.42 1.11
N VAL A 80 4.53 9.33 1.83
CA VAL A 80 5.31 8.88 3.00
C VAL A 80 6.78 8.66 2.63
N LYS A 81 7.06 7.93 1.54
CA LYS A 81 8.43 7.71 1.04
C LYS A 81 9.17 9.02 0.74
N THR A 82 8.49 9.96 0.08
CA THR A 82 9.09 11.24 -0.34
C THR A 82 9.42 12.13 0.85
N ILE A 83 8.49 12.25 1.81
CA ILE A 83 8.73 13.02 3.04
C ILE A 83 9.84 12.38 3.88
N ALA A 84 9.88 11.05 3.97
CA ALA A 84 10.95 10.34 4.67
C ALA A 84 12.32 10.64 4.06
N ALA A 85 12.43 10.62 2.72
CA ALA A 85 13.68 10.96 2.04
C ALA A 85 14.15 12.39 2.36
N GLN A 86 13.23 13.36 2.45
CA GLN A 86 13.56 14.74 2.87
C GLN A 86 14.08 14.84 4.32
N LYS A 87 13.76 13.86 5.17
CA LYS A 87 14.27 13.73 6.54
C LYS A 87 15.51 12.82 6.64
N GLY A 88 16.07 12.37 5.52
CA GLY A 88 17.19 11.42 5.50
C GLY A 88 16.82 10.02 5.98
N MET A 89 15.53 9.67 5.99
CA MET A 89 15.01 8.38 6.44
C MET A 89 14.66 7.48 5.25
N ARG A 90 14.91 6.18 5.39
CA ARG A 90 14.54 5.16 4.39
C ARG A 90 13.99 3.90 5.06
N SER A 91 13.11 3.20 4.36
CA SER A 91 12.56 1.90 4.76
C SER A 91 12.41 1.00 3.54
N ASP A 92 13.12 -0.13 3.55
CA ASP A 92 13.04 -1.10 2.44
C ASP A 92 11.63 -1.67 2.28
N ALA A 93 10.90 -1.84 3.38
CA ALA A 93 9.51 -2.30 3.35
C ALA A 93 8.57 -1.27 2.68
N VAL A 94 8.77 0.03 2.92
CA VAL A 94 8.00 1.08 2.23
C VAL A 94 8.40 1.16 0.76
N ASP A 95 9.69 1.03 0.46
CA ASP A 95 10.19 0.99 -0.92
C ASP A 95 9.59 -0.17 -1.71
N GLU A 96 9.52 -1.37 -1.13
CA GLU A 96 8.89 -2.54 -1.74
C GLU A 96 7.40 -2.31 -2.00
N ILE A 97 6.66 -1.74 -1.03
CA ILE A 97 5.24 -1.43 -1.20
C ILE A 97 5.04 -0.46 -2.37
N VAL A 98 5.84 0.60 -2.46
CA VAL A 98 5.77 1.58 -3.54
C VAL A 98 6.03 0.91 -4.89
N ALA A 99 7.05 0.06 -4.97
CA ALA A 99 7.40 -0.65 -6.19
C ALA A 99 6.28 -1.60 -6.66
N LEU A 100 5.66 -2.35 -5.75
CA LEU A 100 4.53 -3.22 -6.06
C LEU A 100 3.32 -2.45 -6.59
N VAL A 101 3.03 -1.28 -5.99
CA VAL A 101 1.93 -0.42 -6.45
C VAL A 101 2.24 0.22 -7.80
N ASP A 102 3.46 0.71 -8.02
CA ASP A 102 3.90 1.26 -9.30
C ASP A 102 3.78 0.23 -10.43
N ALA A 103 4.30 -0.99 -10.21
CA ALA A 103 4.21 -2.07 -11.18
C ALA A 103 2.76 -2.42 -11.55
N ARG A 104 1.85 -2.46 -10.56
CA ARG A 104 0.44 -2.74 -10.84
C ARG A 104 -0.25 -1.61 -11.60
N LEU A 105 0.05 -0.35 -11.27
CA LEU A 105 -0.48 0.81 -12.00
C LEU A 105 0.00 0.84 -13.46
N GLU A 106 1.27 0.53 -13.70
CA GLU A 106 1.80 0.41 -15.06
C GLU A 106 1.08 -0.67 -15.86
N ALA A 107 0.86 -1.84 -15.28
CA ALA A 107 0.10 -2.91 -15.91
C ALA A 107 -1.34 -2.47 -16.25
N ASN A 108 -2.03 -1.79 -15.32
CA ASN A 108 -3.38 -1.30 -15.53
C ASN A 108 -3.44 -0.23 -16.65
N ARG A 109 -2.47 0.70 -16.69
CA ARG A 109 -2.39 1.72 -17.75
C ARG A 109 -2.17 1.10 -19.13
N ARG A 110 -1.21 0.16 -19.24
CA ARG A 110 -0.99 -0.59 -20.49
C ARG A 110 -2.23 -1.34 -20.96
N ALA A 111 -3.04 -1.87 -20.03
CA ALA A 111 -4.29 -2.55 -20.37
C ALA A 111 -5.38 -1.57 -20.84
N ALA A 112 -5.47 -0.39 -20.21
CA ALA A 112 -6.41 0.66 -20.60
C ALA A 112 -6.08 1.29 -21.96
N ASP A 113 -4.78 1.40 -22.28
CA ASP A 113 -4.30 1.96 -23.56
C ASP A 113 -4.40 0.96 -24.73
N ARG A 114 -4.73 -0.31 -24.46
CA ARG A 114 -4.92 -1.30 -25.53
C ARG A 114 -6.25 -0.99 -26.24
N PRO A 115 -6.27 -0.71 -27.55
CA PRO A 115 -7.51 -0.50 -28.26
C PRO A 115 -8.40 -1.73 -28.11
N ALA A 116 -9.67 -1.53 -27.79
CA ALA A 116 -10.67 -2.60 -27.79
C ALA A 116 -10.58 -3.30 -29.15
N GLY A 117 -10.15 -4.57 -29.15
CA GLY A 117 -9.87 -5.29 -30.38
C GLY A 117 -11.07 -5.20 -31.31
N LYS A 118 -10.84 -4.80 -32.57
CA LYS A 118 -11.81 -4.95 -33.66
C LYS A 118 -12.31 -6.40 -33.59
N ALA A 119 -13.59 -6.58 -33.29
CA ALA A 119 -14.24 -7.87 -33.43
C ALA A 119 -13.98 -8.33 -34.86
N ALA A 120 -13.27 -9.44 -35.01
CA ALA A 120 -13.07 -10.08 -36.29
C ALA A 120 -14.44 -10.58 -36.77
N VAL A 121 -15.12 -9.76 -37.57
CA VAL A 121 -16.27 -10.20 -38.37
C VAL A 121 -15.68 -11.09 -39.47
N GLY A 122 -15.69 -12.39 -39.22
CA GLY A 122 -15.43 -13.41 -40.21
C GLY A 122 -16.47 -13.32 -41.33
N ARG A 123 -15.99 -13.45 -42.57
CA ARG A 123 -16.79 -13.55 -43.78
C ARG A 123 -17.40 -14.93 -43.93
#